data_AF-A0A0C1FR10-F1
#
_entry.id   AF-A0A0C1FR10-F1
#
_cell.length_a   1.000
_cell.length_b   1.000
_cell.length_c   1.000
_cell.angle_alpha   90.00
_cell.angle_beta   90.00
_cell.angle_gamma   90.00
#
_symmetry.space_group_name_H-M   'P 1'
#
loop_
_entity.id
_entity.type
_entity.pdbx_description
1 polymer ?
#
loop_
_entity_poly.entity_id
_entity_poly.type
_entity_poly.pdbx_seq_one_letter_code
_entity_poly.pdbx_strand_id
1 'polypeptide(L)'
;MKQALLYSAKVTITTLVLCLPVTFAVMMAYIRSIPLISGNYNFQFNFNISDGAVFVVMAFTALLFYSKKMAEANAGIYNKHKITNRAFLTSVIVFIVYLLVFGKLDGYPFSGFLVTYGPSFLIMFICMKAFPLRNDLLITGGVEKV
;
A
#
# COMPACT_ATOMS: atom_id res chain seq x y z
N MET A 1 -0.10 -5.27 21.56
CA MET A 1 -0.57 -5.94 20.32
C MET A 1 -1.88 -5.39 19.76
N LYS A 2 -2.95 -5.20 20.57
CA LYS A 2 -4.27 -4.72 20.07
C LYS A 2 -4.20 -3.45 19.21
N GLN A 3 -3.37 -2.48 19.60
CA GLN A 3 -3.21 -1.21 18.86
C GLN A 3 -2.53 -1.39 17.49
N ALA A 4 -1.47 -2.19 17.40
CA ALA A 4 -0.78 -2.49 16.16
C ALA A 4 -1.69 -3.24 15.17
N LEU A 5 -2.54 -4.13 15.68
CA LEU A 5 -3.53 -4.85 14.89
C LEU A 5 -4.62 -3.92 14.36
N LEU A 6 -5.18 -3.04 15.21
CA LEU A 6 -6.16 -2.04 14.79
C LEU A 6 -5.60 -1.07 13.74
N TYR A 7 -4.37 -0.59 13.93
CA TYR A 7 -3.71 0.28 12.96
C TYR A 7 -3.50 -0.44 11.62
N SER A 8 -2.93 -1.64 11.65
CA SER A 8 -2.65 -2.40 10.43
C SER A 8 -3.95 -2.69 9.67
N ALA A 9 -5.00 -3.10 10.39
CA ALA A 9 -6.32 -3.37 9.81
C ALA A 9 -6.94 -2.10 9.20
N LYS A 10 -6.89 -0.96 9.92
CA LYS A 10 -7.42 0.31 9.41
C LYS A 10 -6.73 0.72 8.11
N VAL A 11 -5.39 0.68 8.10
CA VAL A 11 -4.59 0.98 6.91
C VAL A 11 -4.96 0.05 5.75
N THR A 12 -5.01 -1.26 5.96
CA THR A 12 -5.25 -2.23 4.90
C THR A 12 -6.68 -2.24 4.39
N ILE A 13 -7.67 -2.07 5.27
CA ILE A 13 -9.09 -1.98 4.87
C ILE A 13 -9.32 -0.70 4.07
N THR A 14 -8.81 0.45 4.52
CA THR A 14 -8.94 1.70 3.76
C THR A 14 -8.21 1.61 2.41
N THR A 15 -7.04 0.97 2.38
CA THR A 15 -6.32 0.73 1.12
C THR A 15 -7.13 -0.14 0.17
N LEU A 16 -7.76 -1.21 0.66
CA LEU A 16 -8.62 -2.08 -0.15
C LEU A 16 -9.80 -1.30 -0.76
N VAL A 17 -10.50 -0.50 0.07
CA VAL A 17 -11.67 0.28 -0.35
C VAL A 17 -11.29 1.38 -1.35
N LEU A 18 -10.15 2.04 -1.17
CA LEU A 18 -9.70 3.13 -2.04
C LEU A 18 -8.96 2.64 -3.30
N CYS A 19 -8.37 1.44 -3.27
CA CYS A 19 -7.60 0.88 -4.37
C CYS A 19 -8.41 0.80 -5.67
N LEU A 20 -9.62 0.25 -5.61
CA LEU A 20 -10.50 0.13 -6.78
C LEU A 20 -10.89 1.48 -7.40
N PRO A 21 -11.50 2.43 -6.67
CA PRO A 21 -11.92 3.70 -7.25
C PRO A 21 -10.75 4.55 -7.74
N VAL A 22 -9.60 4.53 -7.05
CA VAL A 22 -8.43 5.30 -7.49
C VAL A 22 -7.77 4.65 -8.71
N THR A 23 -7.66 3.33 -8.77
CA THR A 23 -7.15 2.64 -9.96
C THR A 23 -8.05 2.93 -11.17
N PHE A 24 -9.37 2.93 -10.97
CA PHE A 24 -10.33 3.31 -12.01
C PHE A 24 -10.19 4.79 -12.43
N ALA A 25 -10.00 5.71 -11.49
CA ALA A 25 -9.79 7.13 -11.78
C ALA A 25 -8.48 7.37 -12.56
N VAL A 26 -7.39 6.71 -12.15
CA VAL A 26 -6.09 6.76 -12.86
C VAL A 26 -6.25 6.19 -14.26
N MET A 27 -6.97 5.09 -14.43
CA MET A 27 -7.27 4.51 -15.73
C MET A 27 -8.05 5.47 -16.63
N MET A 28 -9.12 6.07 -16.12
CA MET A 28 -9.91 7.06 -16.87
C MET A 28 -9.09 8.29 -17.27
N ALA A 29 -8.25 8.79 -16.37
CA ALA A 29 -7.34 9.90 -16.65
C ALA A 29 -6.31 9.50 -17.72
N TYR A 30 -5.77 8.29 -17.64
CA TYR A 30 -4.81 7.77 -18.61
C TYR A 30 -5.43 7.60 -19.99
N ILE A 31 -6.61 6.97 -20.11
CA ILE A 31 -7.34 6.85 -21.39
C ILE A 31 -7.60 8.22 -22.00
N ARG A 32 -7.98 9.21 -21.20
CA ARG A 32 -8.16 10.59 -21.67
C ARG A 32 -6.87 11.26 -22.12
N SER A 33 -5.71 10.83 -21.61
CA SER A 33 -4.40 11.35 -22.03
C SER A 33 -3.83 10.67 -23.29
N ILE A 34 -4.29 9.46 -23.65
CA ILE A 34 -3.86 8.74 -24.87
C ILE A 34 -3.99 9.59 -26.15
N PRO A 35 -5.13 10.24 -26.46
CA PRO A 35 -5.26 11.04 -27.67
C PRO A 35 -4.34 12.27 -27.71
N LEU A 36 -3.75 12.69 -26.58
CA LEU A 36 -2.78 13.79 -26.53
C LEU A 36 -1.34 13.35 -26.86
N ILE A 37 -1.04 12.04 -26.85
CA ILE A 37 0.34 11.53 -26.88
C ILE A 37 0.64 10.68 -28.12
N SER A 38 -0.30 9.87 -28.66
CA SER A 38 -0.28 9.31 -30.04
C SER A 38 -1.42 8.31 -30.27
N GLY A 39 -1.81 8.11 -31.53
CA GLY A 39 -3.04 7.44 -31.96
C GLY A 39 -3.10 5.91 -31.98
N ASN A 40 -2.15 5.17 -31.39
CA ASN A 40 -2.16 3.69 -31.44
C ASN A 40 -1.50 3.01 -30.22
N TYR A 41 -1.99 3.32 -29.02
CA TYR A 41 -1.61 2.56 -27.81
C TYR A 41 -2.65 1.49 -27.50
N ASN A 42 -2.28 0.22 -27.72
CA ASN A 42 -3.08 -0.93 -27.30
C ASN A 42 -2.65 -1.33 -25.89
N PHE A 43 -3.48 -1.01 -24.90
CA PHE A 43 -3.21 -1.29 -23.49
C PHE A 43 -4.15 -2.39 -22.99
N GLN A 44 -3.60 -3.54 -22.62
CA GLN A 44 -4.34 -4.58 -21.91
C GLN A 44 -4.14 -4.39 -20.41
N PHE A 45 -5.20 -3.91 -19.76
CA PHE A 45 -5.29 -3.86 -18.32
C PHE A 45 -5.87 -5.17 -17.81
N ASN A 46 -5.11 -5.89 -16.99
CA ASN A 46 -5.60 -7.08 -16.30
C ASN A 46 -5.29 -6.97 -14.80
N PHE A 47 -6.02 -6.09 -14.11
CA PHE A 47 -5.96 -6.06 -12.65
C PHE A 47 -6.72 -7.26 -12.09
N ASN A 48 -5.95 -8.26 -11.69
CA ASN A 48 -6.51 -9.41 -11.00
C ASN A 48 -6.74 -9.04 -9.53
N ILE A 49 -8.00 -9.08 -9.10
CA ILE A 49 -8.40 -8.82 -7.70
C ILE A 49 -7.61 -9.72 -6.74
N SER A 50 -7.26 -10.94 -7.16
CA SER A 50 -6.44 -11.88 -6.38
C SER A 50 -5.06 -11.31 -6.06
N ASP A 51 -4.44 -10.59 -7.00
CA ASP A 51 -3.12 -9.97 -6.79
C ASP A 51 -3.21 -8.78 -5.85
N GLY A 52 -4.28 -7.99 -5.96
CA GLY A 52 -4.60 -6.95 -4.98
C GLY A 52 -4.77 -7.52 -3.56
N ALA A 53 -5.49 -8.64 -3.42
CA ALA A 53 -5.67 -9.30 -2.13
C ALA A 53 -4.34 -9.82 -1.55
N VAL A 54 -3.49 -10.43 -2.37
CA VAL A 54 -2.15 -10.90 -1.96
C VAL A 54 -1.29 -9.73 -1.49
N PHE A 55 -1.28 -8.60 -2.22
CA PHE A 55 -0.56 -7.40 -1.79
C PHE A 55 -1.06 -6.89 -0.44
N VAL A 56 -2.38 -6.82 -0.23
CA VAL A 56 -2.98 -6.36 1.03
C VAL A 56 -2.58 -7.26 2.20
N VAL A 57 -2.61 -8.59 2.01
CA VAL A 57 -2.20 -9.55 3.05
C VAL A 57 -0.72 -9.37 3.40
N MET A 58 0.15 -9.21 2.41
CA MET A 58 1.59 -9.02 2.65
C MET A 58 1.89 -7.68 3.33
N ALA A 59 1.17 -6.63 2.98
CA ALA A 59 1.32 -5.35 3.63
C ALA A 59 0.78 -5.36 5.07
N PHE A 60 -0.31 -6.08 5.34
CA PHE A 60 -0.83 -6.31 6.69
C PHE A 60 0.18 -7.07 7.56
N THR A 61 0.74 -8.17 7.07
CA THR A 61 1.72 -8.96 7.82
C THR A 61 3.03 -8.19 8.04
N ALA A 62 3.51 -7.45 7.04
CA ALA A 62 4.68 -6.58 7.18
C ALA A 62 4.47 -5.50 8.25
N LEU A 63 3.31 -4.83 8.25
CA LEU A 63 2.97 -3.82 9.25
C LEU A 63 2.92 -4.41 10.66
N LEU A 64 2.29 -5.58 10.83
CA LEU A 64 2.26 -6.28 12.12
C LEU A 64 3.67 -6.68 12.59
N PHE A 65 4.51 -7.20 11.70
CA PHE A 65 5.85 -7.63 12.05
C PHE A 65 6.73 -6.45 12.48
N TYR A 66 6.75 -5.37 11.70
CA TYR A 66 7.59 -4.20 12.01
C TYR A 66 7.08 -3.39 13.20
N SER A 67 5.76 -3.32 13.39
CA SER A 67 5.20 -2.69 14.60
C SER A 67 5.53 -3.47 15.86
N LYS A 68 5.44 -4.82 15.84
CA LYS A 68 5.85 -5.68 16.96
C LYS A 68 7.35 -5.55 17.25
N LYS A 69 8.19 -5.70 16.22
CA LYS A 69 9.65 -5.63 16.35
C LYS A 69 10.15 -4.30 16.91
N MET A 70 9.52 -3.18 16.54
CA MET A 70 9.90 -1.86 17.06
C MET A 70 9.38 -1.60 18.47
N ALA A 71 8.23 -2.19 18.84
CA ALA A 71 7.71 -2.11 20.21
C ALA A 71 8.66 -2.78 21.21
N GLU A 72 9.21 -3.94 20.83
CA GLU A 72 10.17 -4.70 21.64
C GLU A 72 11.55 -4.02 21.69
N ALA A 73 11.97 -3.35 20.61
CA ALA A 73 13.32 -2.76 20.51
C ALA A 73 13.49 -1.38 21.17
N ASN A 74 12.44 -0.57 21.31
CA ASN A 74 12.57 0.85 21.73
C ASN A 74 11.73 1.21 22.97
N ALA A 75 11.51 0.27 23.90
CA ALA A 75 10.82 0.54 25.17
C ALA A 75 9.46 1.29 25.05
N GLY A 76 8.71 1.03 23.97
CA GLY A 76 7.41 1.67 23.73
C GLY A 76 7.43 2.97 22.91
N ILE A 77 8.59 3.46 22.47
CA ILE A 77 8.70 4.60 21.54
C ILE A 77 8.56 4.09 20.10
N TYR A 78 7.37 4.28 19.52
CA TYR A 78 7.09 3.89 18.14
C TYR A 78 7.56 4.98 17.17
N ASN A 79 8.70 4.78 16.51
CA ASN A 79 9.07 5.64 15.38
C ASN A 79 8.22 5.27 14.15
N LYS A 80 7.05 5.91 14.02
CA LYS A 80 6.09 5.70 12.92
C LYS A 80 6.75 5.78 11.55
N HIS A 81 7.59 6.77 11.30
CA HIS A 81 8.24 6.96 10.00
C HIS A 81 9.10 5.75 9.60
N LYS A 82 9.85 5.19 10.57
CA LYS A 82 10.72 4.04 10.33
C LYS A 82 9.93 2.74 10.14
N ILE A 83 8.82 2.57 10.87
CA ILE A 83 7.90 1.43 10.71
C ILE A 83 7.23 1.47 9.34
N THR A 84 6.62 2.61 8.99
CA THR A 84 5.93 2.81 7.70
C THR A 84 6.85 2.56 6.52
N ASN A 85 8.05 3.18 6.48
CA ASN A 85 8.95 2.98 5.34
C ASN A 85 9.42 1.53 5.22
N ARG A 86 9.78 0.87 6.33
CA ARG A 86 10.28 -0.51 6.29
C ARG A 86 9.17 -1.49 5.92
N ALA A 87 7.98 -1.35 6.51
CA ALA A 87 6.84 -2.20 6.19
C ALA A 87 6.42 -2.02 4.73
N PHE A 88 6.33 -0.77 4.26
CA PHE A 88 6.01 -0.46 2.87
C PHE A 88 7.02 -1.08 1.89
N LEU A 89 8.31 -0.79 2.06
CA LEU A 89 9.36 -1.32 1.17
C LEU A 89 9.36 -2.85 1.16
N THR A 90 9.24 -3.47 2.33
CA THR A 90 9.18 -4.94 2.42
C THR A 90 7.97 -5.48 1.68
N SER A 91 6.78 -4.88 1.89
CA SER A 91 5.57 -5.34 1.21
C SER A 91 5.65 -5.21 -0.32
N VAL A 92 6.25 -4.12 -0.82
CA VAL A 92 6.44 -3.90 -2.25
C VAL A 92 7.45 -4.89 -2.82
N ILE A 93 8.60 -5.08 -2.17
CA ILE A 93 9.65 -6.01 -2.64
C ILE A 93 9.10 -7.44 -2.67
N VAL A 94 8.45 -7.89 -1.61
CA VAL A 94 7.89 -9.25 -1.55
C VAL A 94 6.78 -9.41 -2.59
N PHE A 95 5.98 -8.37 -2.85
CA PHE A 95 4.97 -8.42 -3.91
C PHE A 95 5.57 -8.50 -5.31
N ILE A 96 6.65 -7.78 -5.58
CA ILE A 96 7.36 -7.89 -6.86
C ILE A 96 7.93 -9.31 -7.03
N VAL A 97 8.52 -9.88 -5.98
CA VAL A 97 9.00 -11.28 -6.00
C VAL A 97 7.83 -12.24 -6.25
N TYR A 98 6.68 -12.04 -5.62
CA TYR A 98 5.47 -12.81 -5.90
C TYR A 98 5.09 -12.74 -7.38
N LEU A 99 5.03 -11.54 -7.97
CA LEU A 99 4.68 -11.39 -9.38
C LEU A 99 5.70 -12.06 -10.31
N LEU A 100 7.00 -12.04 -9.96
CA LEU A 100 8.05 -12.73 -10.71
C LEU A 100 7.90 -14.26 -10.65
N VAL A 101 7.72 -14.83 -9.44
CA VAL A 101 7.62 -16.28 -9.24
C VAL A 101 6.40 -16.87 -9.97
N PHE A 102 5.31 -16.11 -10.05
CA PHE A 102 4.10 -16.53 -10.75
C PHE A 102 4.08 -16.14 -12.25
N GLY A 103 5.20 -15.66 -12.80
CA GLY A 103 5.32 -15.31 -14.22
C GLY A 103 4.45 -14.14 -14.67
N LYS A 104 3.93 -13.33 -13.74
CA LYS A 104 2.98 -12.24 -14.03
C LYS A 104 3.64 -10.99 -14.59
N LEU A 105 4.97 -10.94 -14.59
CA LEU A 105 5.77 -9.85 -15.16
C LEU A 105 6.40 -10.23 -16.51
N ASP A 106 6.34 -11.50 -16.93
CA ASP A 106 6.91 -11.93 -18.19
C ASP A 106 6.13 -11.30 -19.37
N GLY A 107 6.84 -10.48 -20.15
CA GLY A 107 6.26 -9.74 -21.27
C GLY A 107 5.34 -8.57 -20.88
N TYR A 108 5.22 -8.24 -19.58
CA TYR A 108 4.37 -7.12 -19.15
C TYR A 108 5.17 -5.81 -19.19
N PRO A 109 4.74 -4.80 -19.98
CA PRO A 109 5.46 -3.54 -20.09
C PRO A 109 5.47 -2.80 -18.75
N PHE A 110 6.58 -2.11 -18.45
CA PHE A 110 6.75 -1.38 -17.19
C PHE A 110 5.67 -0.31 -16.97
N SER A 111 5.23 0.37 -18.03
CA SER A 111 4.10 1.30 -17.99
C SER A 111 2.79 0.60 -17.59
N GLY A 112 2.58 -0.61 -18.11
CA GLY A 112 1.50 -1.52 -17.72
C GLY A 112 1.49 -1.79 -16.23
N PHE A 113 2.65 -2.17 -15.70
CA PHE A 113 2.83 -2.46 -14.27
C PHE A 113 2.51 -1.24 -13.41
N LEU A 114 3.05 -0.06 -13.74
CA LEU A 114 2.85 1.15 -12.97
C LEU A 114 1.39 1.61 -12.96
N VAL A 115 0.68 1.52 -14.09
CA VAL A 115 -0.74 1.87 -14.15
C VAL A 115 -1.60 0.86 -13.40
N THR A 116 -1.21 -0.42 -13.41
CA THR A 116 -1.99 -1.51 -12.79
C THR A 116 -1.81 -1.56 -11.27
N TYR A 117 -0.57 -1.50 -10.78
CA TYR A 117 -0.25 -1.72 -9.36
C TYR A 117 0.23 -0.45 -8.63
N GLY A 118 0.73 0.54 -9.37
CA GLY A 118 1.22 1.81 -8.81
C GLY A 118 0.19 2.55 -7.95
N PRO A 119 -1.09 2.68 -8.36
CA PRO A 119 -2.12 3.27 -7.51
C PRO A 119 -2.23 2.56 -6.15
N SER A 120 -2.19 1.24 -6.13
CA SER A 120 -2.26 0.44 -4.89
C SER A 120 -1.11 0.73 -3.94
N PHE A 121 0.11 0.85 -4.47
CA PHE A 121 1.28 1.22 -3.67
C PHE A 121 1.16 2.64 -3.11
N LEU A 122 0.73 3.58 -3.95
CA LEU A 122 0.60 4.99 -3.56
C LEU A 122 -0.46 5.18 -2.48
N ILE A 123 -1.63 4.56 -2.64
CA ILE A 123 -2.72 4.62 -1.65
C ILE A 123 -2.28 3.98 -0.34
N MET A 124 -1.60 2.83 -0.38
CA MET A 124 -1.10 2.17 0.82
C MET A 124 -0.13 3.08 1.57
N PHE A 125 0.81 3.69 0.85
CA PHE A 125 1.77 4.63 1.44
C PHE A 125 1.08 5.84 2.07
N ILE A 126 0.10 6.43 1.37
CA ILE A 126 -0.70 7.55 1.88
C ILE A 126 -1.48 7.12 3.13
N CYS A 127 -2.14 5.97 3.12
CA CYS A 127 -2.89 5.45 4.26
C CYS A 127 -1.98 5.23 5.49
N MET A 128 -0.79 4.65 5.30
CA MET A 128 0.18 4.47 6.37
C MET A 128 0.66 5.81 6.96
N LYS A 129 0.82 6.85 6.14
CA LYS A 129 1.22 8.19 6.57
C LYS A 129 0.08 8.95 7.26
N ALA A 130 -1.13 8.88 6.70
CA ALA A 130 -2.29 9.64 7.16
C ALA A 130 -2.83 9.11 8.51
N PHE A 131 -2.88 7.79 8.70
CA PHE A 131 -3.40 7.26 9.97
C PHE A 131 -2.37 7.41 11.10
N PRO A 132 -2.76 7.98 12.26
CA PRO A 132 -1.88 8.07 13.42
C PRO A 132 -1.69 6.68 14.06
N LEU A 133 -0.46 6.39 14.51
CA LEU A 133 -0.23 5.30 15.45
C LEU A 133 -0.59 5.83 16.84
N ARG A 134 -1.43 5.16 17.63
CA ARG A 134 -2.01 5.74 18.87
C ARG A 134 -0.98 6.28 19.88
N ASN A 135 0.26 5.78 19.88
CA ASN A 135 1.33 6.35 20.73
C ASN A 135 1.82 7.73 20.24
N ASP A 136 1.62 8.11 18.98
CA ASP A 136 1.87 9.49 18.52
C ASP A 136 0.88 10.46 19.18
N LEU A 137 -0.39 10.06 19.40
CA LEU A 137 -1.40 10.93 20.05
C LEU A 137 -1.04 11.29 21.50
N LEU A 138 -0.37 10.37 22.21
CA LEU A 138 0.10 10.61 23.58
C LEU A 138 1.34 11.51 23.63
N ILE A 139 2.18 11.52 22.59
CA ILE A 139 3.41 12.32 22.53
C ILE A 139 3.11 13.74 22.01
N THR A 140 2.09 13.92 21.15
CA THR A 140 1.73 15.23 20.57
C THR A 140 0.62 15.99 21.31
N GLY A 141 0.29 15.62 22.56
CA GLY A 141 -0.63 16.43 23.39
C GLY A 141 -2.10 16.40 22.98
N GLY A 142 -2.60 15.27 22.47
CA GLY A 142 -4.02 15.11 22.15
C GLY A 142 -4.81 14.55 23.32
N VAL A 143 -5.48 15.43 24.08
CA VAL A 143 -6.53 15.05 25.03
C VAL A 143 -7.62 14.25 24.29
N GLU A 144 -7.63 12.95 24.47
CA GLU A 144 -8.75 12.08 24.11
C GLU A 144 -9.83 12.31 25.20
N LYS A 145 -10.74 13.28 24.98
CA LYS A 145 -11.99 13.32 25.76
C LYS A 145 -12.90 12.23 25.23
N VAL A 146 -13.27 11.37 26.18
CA VAL A 146 -14.24 10.26 26.19
C VAL A 146 -15.39 10.42 25.19
#